data_AF-A0A3R7LV49-F1
#
_entry.id   AF-A0A3R7LV49-F1
#
_cell.length_a   1.000
_cell.length_b   1.000
_cell.length_c   1.000
_cell.angle_alpha   90.00
_cell.angle_beta   90.00
_cell.angle_gamma   90.00
#
_symmetry.space_group_name_H-M   'P 1'
#
loop_
_entity.id
_entity.type
_entity.pdbx_description
1 polymer ?
#
loop_
_entity_poly.entity_id
_entity_poly.type
_entity_poly.pdbx_seq_one_letter_code
_entity_poly.pdbx_strand_id
1 'polypeptide(L)'
;DGQFQCTSGHCIQEHFRCDGERNCHDLSDELSCEPRFPNGRYCHEEEFQCDNHLCVKMTDLCDGSNDCYDNSDERESLCSNYTCNTLRRFQCNNHKCIPLYQKCDGVDNCLDGSDENNMTICSHRPRPCIFNEFRCANEKCIEVDKICNHADDCGDNSDELGCHTASNCTVGGCEQTCTDLKD
;
A
#
# COMPACT_ATOMS: atom_id res chain seq x y z
N ASP A 1 2.79 45.52 -11.54
CA ASP A 1 2.31 44.17 -11.25
C ASP A 1 2.97 43.16 -12.16
N GLY A 2 3.84 42.33 -11.57
CA GLY A 2 4.66 41.35 -12.27
C GLY A 2 3.84 40.12 -12.65
N GLN A 3 3.62 39.94 -13.94
CA GLN A 3 3.03 38.76 -14.54
C GLN A 3 3.98 38.26 -15.62
N PHE A 4 4.18 36.95 -15.65
CA PHE A 4 4.94 36.29 -16.70
C PHE A 4 3.96 35.75 -17.75
N GLN A 5 4.22 36.04 -19.03
CA GLN A 5 3.44 35.51 -20.11
C GLN A 5 4.08 34.22 -20.63
N CYS A 6 3.36 33.11 -20.52
CA CYS A 6 3.75 31.82 -21.08
C CYS A 6 3.87 31.91 -22.60
N THR A 7 4.65 31.02 -23.23
CA THR A 7 4.76 30.98 -24.70
C THR A 7 3.44 30.54 -25.35
N SER A 8 2.62 29.77 -24.63
CA SER A 8 1.23 29.45 -24.98
C SER A 8 0.26 30.63 -24.87
N GLY A 9 0.68 31.78 -24.35
CA GLY A 9 -0.03 33.06 -24.42
C GLY A 9 -0.82 33.47 -23.17
N HIS A 10 -1.07 32.56 -22.23
CA HIS A 10 -1.68 32.89 -20.93
C HIS A 10 -0.65 33.48 -19.96
N CYS A 11 -1.12 34.22 -18.97
CA CYS A 11 -0.27 34.86 -17.97
C CYS A 11 -0.38 34.15 -16.63
N ILE A 12 0.76 34.00 -15.96
CA ILE A 12 0.90 33.52 -14.59
C ILE A 12 1.53 34.63 -13.73
N GLN A 13 1.50 34.46 -12.41
CA GLN A 13 2.19 35.38 -11.51
C GLN A 13 3.71 35.24 -11.66
N GLU A 14 4.46 36.34 -11.51
CA GLU A 14 5.92 36.32 -11.69
C GLU A 14 6.64 35.31 -10.77
N HIS A 15 6.10 35.05 -9.58
CA HIS A 15 6.69 34.11 -8.63
C HIS A 15 6.55 32.63 -9.04
N PHE A 16 5.68 32.32 -10.01
CA PHE A 16 5.54 30.99 -10.59
C PHE A 16 6.55 30.74 -11.72
N ARG A 17 7.35 31.75 -12.09
CA ARG A 17 8.44 31.55 -13.05
C ARG A 17 9.61 30.90 -12.31
N CYS A 18 10.07 29.76 -12.82
CA CYS A 18 11.17 29.03 -12.25
C CYS A 18 10.90 28.69 -10.77
N ASP A 19 9.76 28.08 -10.46
CA ASP A 19 9.42 27.63 -9.10
C ASP A 19 9.51 26.10 -8.93
N GLY A 20 9.60 25.34 -10.01
CA GLY A 20 9.71 23.88 -10.01
C GLY A 20 8.41 23.17 -10.39
N GLU A 21 7.33 23.93 -10.57
CA GLU A 21 6.02 23.42 -10.94
C GLU A 21 5.63 23.88 -12.34
N ARG A 22 4.84 23.06 -13.03
CA ARG A 22 4.32 23.41 -14.35
C ARG A 22 3.11 24.30 -14.20
N ASN A 23 3.31 25.61 -14.16
CA ASN A 23 2.24 26.60 -14.16
C ASN A 23 1.82 26.97 -15.58
N CYS A 24 2.74 26.94 -16.56
CA CYS A 24 2.38 27.07 -17.97
C CYS A 24 2.00 25.73 -18.59
N HIS A 25 0.95 25.70 -19.41
CA HIS A 25 0.59 24.51 -20.22
C HIS A 25 1.67 24.07 -21.22
N ASP A 26 2.66 24.90 -21.49
CA ASP A 26 3.78 24.61 -22.38
C ASP A 26 5.12 24.55 -21.64
N LEU A 27 5.09 24.48 -20.29
CA LEU A 27 6.27 24.43 -19.42
C LEU A 27 7.18 25.66 -19.51
N SER A 28 6.81 26.70 -20.26
CA SER A 28 7.68 27.83 -20.57
C SER A 28 8.11 28.67 -19.36
N ASP A 29 7.40 28.56 -18.25
CA ASP A 29 7.75 29.11 -16.94
C ASP A 29 8.98 28.45 -16.31
N GLU A 30 9.21 27.18 -16.65
CA GLU A 30 10.27 26.33 -16.12
C GLU A 30 11.43 26.16 -17.12
N LEU A 31 11.29 26.70 -18.33
CA LEU A 31 12.34 26.72 -19.35
C LEU A 31 13.33 27.87 -19.12
N SER A 32 14.62 27.59 -19.32
CA SER A 32 15.71 28.59 -19.21
C SER A 32 15.81 29.24 -17.82
N CYS A 33 15.69 28.42 -16.78
CA CYS A 33 15.93 28.81 -15.40
C CYS A 33 17.40 28.60 -15.01
N GLU A 34 17.92 29.45 -14.13
CA GLU A 34 19.15 29.14 -13.41
C GLU A 34 18.87 28.16 -12.26
N PRO A 35 19.86 27.38 -11.80
CA PRO A 35 19.66 26.50 -10.66
C PRO A 35 19.21 27.25 -9.41
N ARG A 36 18.15 26.75 -8.76
CA ARG A 36 17.53 27.36 -7.57
C ARG A 36 18.27 27.05 -6.27
N PHE A 37 18.96 25.91 -6.25
CA PHE A 37 19.59 25.37 -5.05
C PHE A 37 21.11 25.28 -5.19
N PRO A 38 21.85 25.21 -4.06
CA PRO A 38 23.30 25.00 -4.08
C PRO A 38 23.69 23.76 -4.91
N ASN A 39 24.90 23.80 -5.47
CA ASN A 39 25.45 22.74 -6.33
C ASN A 39 24.78 22.58 -7.70
N GLY A 40 24.03 23.59 -8.16
CA GLY A 40 23.45 23.57 -9.51
C GLY A 40 22.18 22.72 -9.62
N ARG A 41 21.46 22.49 -8.51
CA ARG A 41 20.19 21.76 -8.49
C ARG A 41 19.00 22.67 -8.74
N TYR A 42 17.97 22.10 -9.37
CA TYR A 42 16.70 22.79 -9.64
C TYR A 42 15.61 22.45 -8.62
N CYS A 43 15.71 21.28 -7.97
CA CYS A 43 14.75 20.79 -6.99
C CYS A 43 15.39 20.62 -5.60
N HIS A 44 14.55 20.62 -4.57
CA HIS A 44 14.98 20.41 -3.20
C HIS A 44 15.60 19.01 -3.02
N GLU A 45 16.34 18.79 -1.92
CA GLU A 45 16.99 17.50 -1.69
C GLU A 45 16.02 16.34 -1.44
N GLU A 46 14.82 16.66 -0.98
CA GLU A 46 13.73 15.71 -0.71
C GLU A 46 12.81 15.51 -1.93
N GLU A 47 13.12 16.14 -3.06
CA GLU A 47 12.35 16.08 -4.30
C GLU A 47 13.15 15.44 -5.42
N PHE A 48 12.44 14.80 -6.35
CA PHE A 48 13.00 14.21 -7.53
C PHE A 48 13.02 15.26 -8.64
N GLN A 49 14.18 15.41 -9.28
CA GLN A 49 14.34 16.30 -10.41
C GLN A 49 14.15 15.52 -11.71
N CYS A 50 13.10 15.84 -12.44
CA CYS A 50 12.81 15.31 -13.76
C CYS A 50 13.85 15.78 -14.79
N ASP A 51 13.92 15.11 -15.96
CA ASP A 51 14.86 15.51 -17.02
C ASP A 51 14.54 16.91 -17.57
N ASN A 52 13.26 17.29 -17.58
CA ASN A 52 12.78 18.64 -17.90
C ASN A 52 12.89 19.66 -16.75
N HIS A 53 13.53 19.31 -15.63
CA HIS A 53 13.76 20.14 -14.43
C HIS A 53 12.53 20.45 -13.58
N LEU A 54 11.39 19.81 -13.85
CA LEU A 54 10.28 19.78 -12.90
C LEU A 54 10.67 19.03 -11.63
N CYS A 55 10.02 19.42 -10.53
CA CYS A 55 10.23 18.86 -9.22
C CYS A 55 8.98 18.08 -8.82
N VAL A 56 9.14 16.78 -8.60
CA VAL A 56 8.07 15.90 -8.09
C VAL A 56 8.47 15.33 -6.75
N LYS A 57 7.49 14.94 -5.93
CA LYS A 57 7.81 14.41 -4.59
C LYS A 57 8.41 13.03 -4.73
N MET A 58 9.23 12.62 -3.77
CA MET A 58 9.69 11.23 -3.72
C MET A 58 8.56 10.21 -3.59
N THR A 59 7.36 10.63 -3.17
CA THR A 59 6.16 9.78 -3.13
C THR A 59 5.55 9.52 -4.48
N ASP A 60 5.85 10.37 -5.46
CA ASP A 60 5.29 10.35 -6.82
C ASP A 60 6.27 9.62 -7.75
N LEU A 61 7.44 9.23 -7.23
CA LEU A 61 8.42 8.44 -7.96
C LEU A 61 7.97 6.98 -8.09
N CYS A 62 7.92 6.48 -9.33
CA CYS A 62 7.55 5.09 -9.65
C CYS A 62 6.18 4.68 -9.09
N ASP A 63 5.22 5.61 -9.08
CA ASP A 63 3.87 5.37 -8.60
C ASP A 63 2.87 4.96 -9.69
N GLY A 64 3.30 4.96 -10.94
CA GLY A 64 2.50 4.66 -12.12
C GLY A 64 1.88 5.86 -12.80
N SER A 65 2.15 7.07 -12.33
CA SER A 65 1.64 8.33 -12.88
C SER A 65 2.79 9.11 -13.49
N ASN A 66 2.57 9.73 -14.64
CA ASN A 66 3.57 10.60 -15.26
C ASN A 66 3.44 12.01 -14.69
N ASP A 67 4.01 12.25 -13.53
CA ASP A 67 4.01 13.54 -12.84
C ASP A 67 5.07 14.49 -13.41
N CYS A 68 6.16 13.94 -13.94
CA CYS A 68 7.17 14.72 -14.66
C CYS A 68 6.70 15.23 -16.03
N TYR A 69 5.59 14.73 -16.58
CA TYR A 69 5.12 14.94 -17.97
C TYR A 69 6.09 14.47 -19.08
N ASP A 70 7.30 14.02 -18.73
CA ASP A 70 8.31 13.45 -19.62
C ASP A 70 8.65 11.97 -19.29
N ASN A 71 7.90 11.35 -18.36
CA ASN A 71 8.10 9.98 -17.86
C ASN A 71 9.46 9.73 -17.19
N SER A 72 10.16 10.77 -16.71
CA SER A 72 11.45 10.59 -16.02
C SER A 72 11.30 9.91 -14.66
N ASP A 73 10.20 10.18 -13.96
CA ASP A 73 9.77 9.56 -12.71
C ASP A 73 9.36 8.10 -12.85
N GLU A 74 8.74 7.73 -13.97
CA GLU A 74 8.25 6.36 -14.25
C GLU A 74 9.21 5.52 -15.12
N ARG A 75 10.45 5.97 -15.26
CA ARG A 75 11.42 5.31 -16.13
C ARG A 75 11.83 3.95 -15.57
N GLU A 76 11.74 2.91 -16.40
CA GLU A 76 12.07 1.53 -15.99
C GLU A 76 13.50 1.41 -15.40
N SER A 77 14.49 2.11 -15.98
CA SER A 77 15.87 2.10 -15.47
C SER A 77 16.01 2.70 -14.07
N LEU A 78 15.12 3.62 -13.70
CA LEU A 78 15.06 4.24 -12.39
C LEU A 78 14.30 3.34 -11.41
N CYS A 79 13.10 2.90 -11.79
CA CYS A 79 12.22 2.12 -10.94
C CYS A 79 12.74 0.71 -10.63
N SER A 80 13.52 0.11 -11.53
CA SER A 80 14.11 -1.23 -11.31
C SER A 80 15.04 -1.31 -10.09
N ASN A 81 15.62 -0.20 -9.62
CA ASN A 81 16.43 -0.17 -8.40
C ASN A 81 15.78 0.66 -7.28
N TYR A 82 14.59 1.19 -7.52
CA TYR A 82 13.88 2.00 -6.54
C TYR A 82 13.19 1.08 -5.52
N THR A 83 13.29 1.45 -4.24
CA THR A 83 12.60 0.76 -3.14
C THR A 83 11.69 1.75 -2.47
N CYS A 84 10.39 1.47 -2.50
CA CYS A 84 9.40 2.38 -1.97
C CYS A 84 9.33 2.34 -0.45
N ASN A 85 8.81 3.42 0.12
CA ASN A 85 8.55 3.45 1.55
C ASN A 85 7.42 2.46 1.91
N THR A 86 7.82 1.31 2.44
CA THR A 86 6.91 0.21 2.79
C THR A 86 6.00 0.48 3.99
N LEU A 87 6.14 1.62 4.69
CA LEU A 87 5.23 2.00 5.78
C LEU A 87 3.83 2.38 5.27
N ARG A 88 3.74 2.94 4.06
CA ARG A 88 2.48 3.45 3.48
C ARG A 88 2.21 3.01 2.05
N ARG A 89 3.20 2.40 1.38
CA ARG A 89 3.10 1.90 0.01
C ARG A 89 3.42 0.40 -0.04
N PHE A 90 2.86 -0.25 -1.05
CA PHE A 90 3.18 -1.62 -1.45
C PHE A 90 4.01 -1.56 -2.73
N GLN A 91 5.11 -2.31 -2.76
CA GLN A 91 5.95 -2.44 -3.95
C GLN A 91 5.56 -3.71 -4.71
N CYS A 92 5.10 -3.50 -5.94
CA CYS A 92 4.72 -4.53 -6.90
C CYS A 92 5.94 -5.32 -7.38
N ASN A 93 5.73 -6.46 -8.05
CA ASN A 93 6.85 -7.24 -8.60
C ASN A 93 7.59 -6.49 -9.73
N ASN A 94 6.86 -5.69 -10.51
CA ASN A 94 7.44 -4.77 -11.50
C ASN A 94 8.07 -3.50 -10.90
N HIS A 95 8.27 -3.44 -9.57
CA HIS A 95 8.86 -2.30 -8.84
C HIS A 95 8.03 -1.01 -8.86
N LYS A 96 6.81 -1.05 -9.42
CA LYS A 96 5.82 0.00 -9.24
C LYS A 96 5.37 0.06 -7.80
N CYS A 97 4.98 1.25 -7.35
CA CYS A 97 4.53 1.44 -5.99
C CYS A 97 3.13 2.00 -5.93
N ILE A 98 2.29 1.26 -5.21
CA ILE A 98 0.89 1.62 -5.02
C ILE A 98 0.64 1.92 -3.54
N PRO A 99 -0.34 2.77 -3.21
CA PRO A 99 -0.83 2.90 -1.85
C PRO A 99 -1.22 1.56 -1.19
N LEU A 100 -0.96 1.40 0.11
CA LEU A 100 -1.31 0.16 0.83
C LEU A 100 -2.80 -0.19 0.80
N TYR A 101 -3.69 0.80 0.64
CA TYR A 101 -5.13 0.55 0.58
C TYR A 101 -5.57 -0.10 -0.75
N GLN A 102 -4.75 0.00 -1.79
CA GLN A 102 -4.98 -0.62 -3.10
C GLN A 102 -4.48 -2.06 -3.15
N LYS A 103 -3.79 -2.52 -2.11
CA LYS A 103 -3.36 -3.90 -1.99
C LYS A 103 -4.56 -4.78 -1.68
N CYS A 104 -4.86 -5.75 -2.55
CA CYS A 104 -5.98 -6.69 -2.40
C CYS A 104 -7.35 -5.99 -2.39
N ASP A 105 -7.52 -4.96 -3.20
CA ASP A 105 -8.76 -4.17 -3.33
C ASP A 105 -9.68 -4.68 -4.47
N GLY A 106 -9.23 -5.70 -5.21
CA GLY A 106 -9.94 -6.29 -6.35
C GLY A 106 -9.63 -5.62 -7.70
N VAL A 107 -8.71 -4.64 -7.74
CA VAL A 107 -8.29 -3.93 -8.95
C VAL A 107 -6.79 -4.20 -9.17
N ASP A 108 -6.39 -4.49 -10.41
CA ASP A 108 -4.98 -4.63 -10.76
C ASP A 108 -4.34 -3.23 -10.89
N ASN A 109 -3.88 -2.67 -9.76
CA ASN A 109 -3.22 -1.37 -9.71
C ASN A 109 -1.75 -1.49 -10.11
N CYS A 110 -1.14 -2.67 -9.91
CA CYS A 110 0.24 -2.92 -10.28
C CYS A 110 0.45 -3.12 -11.79
N LEU A 111 -0.60 -3.43 -12.57
CA LEU A 111 -0.57 -3.83 -13.98
C LEU A 111 0.14 -5.17 -14.25
N ASP A 112 0.60 -5.84 -13.20
CA ASP A 112 1.17 -7.19 -13.21
C ASP A 112 0.38 -8.16 -12.31
N GLY A 113 -0.71 -7.68 -11.68
CA GLY A 113 -1.55 -8.43 -10.75
C GLY A 113 -0.87 -8.81 -9.43
N SER A 114 0.29 -8.23 -9.11
CA SER A 114 1.03 -8.60 -7.88
C SER A 114 0.37 -8.09 -6.60
N ASP A 115 -0.42 -7.02 -6.67
CA ASP A 115 -1.25 -6.52 -5.58
C ASP A 115 -2.46 -7.39 -5.26
N GLU A 116 -3.02 -8.06 -6.27
CA GLU A 116 -4.21 -8.91 -6.17
C GLU A 116 -3.88 -10.40 -6.03
N ASN A 117 -2.62 -10.74 -5.75
CA ASN A 117 -2.20 -12.13 -5.63
C ASN A 117 -2.77 -12.78 -4.37
N ASN A 118 -3.90 -13.46 -4.55
CA ASN A 118 -4.65 -14.08 -3.47
C ASN A 118 -3.93 -15.25 -2.81
N MET A 119 -2.95 -15.89 -3.47
CA MET A 119 -2.25 -17.05 -2.90
C MET A 119 -1.18 -16.68 -1.87
N THR A 120 -0.44 -15.60 -2.10
CA THR A 120 0.72 -15.21 -1.27
C THR A 120 0.49 -13.92 -0.50
N ILE A 121 -0.23 -12.96 -1.08
CA ILE A 121 -0.26 -11.57 -0.59
C ILE A 121 -1.61 -11.26 0.06
N CYS A 122 -2.73 -11.71 -0.52
CA CYS A 122 -4.07 -11.54 0.05
C CYS A 122 -4.52 -12.70 0.95
N SER A 123 -3.80 -13.84 0.93
CA SER A 123 -3.95 -14.95 1.88
C SER A 123 -3.71 -14.57 3.34
N HIS A 124 -3.00 -13.46 3.61
CA HIS A 124 -2.58 -13.04 4.96
C HIS A 124 -3.65 -12.26 5.74
N ARG A 125 -4.93 -12.44 5.41
CA ARG A 125 -5.95 -12.43 6.44
C ARG A 125 -6.40 -13.87 6.61
N PRO A 126 -5.95 -14.62 7.64
CA PRO A 126 -6.69 -15.82 8.01
C PRO A 126 -8.14 -15.38 8.11
N ARG A 127 -9.01 -15.97 7.27
CA ARG A 127 -10.43 -15.59 7.28
C ARG A 127 -10.86 -15.67 8.74
N PRO A 128 -11.39 -14.59 9.33
CA PRO A 128 -12.02 -14.73 10.63
C PRO A 128 -13.07 -15.82 10.45
N CYS A 129 -12.99 -16.87 11.27
CA CYS A 129 -13.94 -17.98 11.19
C CYS A 129 -15.36 -17.39 11.21
N ILE A 130 -16.19 -17.80 10.26
CA ILE A 130 -17.53 -17.22 10.09
C ILE A 130 -18.44 -17.64 11.26
N PHE A 131 -19.60 -17.01 11.37
CA PHE A 131 -20.58 -17.38 12.40
C PHE A 131 -20.88 -18.89 12.31
N ASN A 132 -20.67 -19.64 13.40
CA ASN A 132 -20.74 -21.10 13.50
C ASN A 132 -19.48 -21.91 13.12
N GLU A 133 -18.29 -21.29 13.11
CA GLU A 133 -17.00 -21.97 12.99
C GLU A 133 -16.10 -21.76 14.23
N PHE A 134 -15.31 -22.78 14.58
CA PHE A 134 -14.29 -22.78 15.64
C PHE A 134 -12.89 -22.68 15.04
N ARG A 135 -12.03 -21.86 15.68
CA ARG A 135 -10.62 -21.69 15.27
C ARG A 135 -9.73 -22.63 16.06
N CYS A 136 -9.13 -23.59 15.37
CA CYS A 136 -8.10 -24.51 15.88
C CYS A 136 -6.81 -23.77 16.26
N ALA A 137 -5.92 -24.41 17.02
CA ALA A 137 -4.63 -23.81 17.40
C ALA A 137 -3.69 -23.62 16.19
N ASN A 138 -3.79 -24.47 15.17
CA ASN A 138 -3.15 -24.33 13.86
C ASN A 138 -3.82 -23.31 12.92
N GLU A 139 -4.72 -22.47 13.43
CA GLU A 139 -5.44 -21.42 12.69
C GLU A 139 -6.43 -21.92 11.63
N LYS A 140 -6.69 -23.22 11.56
CA LYS A 140 -7.75 -23.81 10.73
C LYS A 140 -9.13 -23.50 11.33
N CYS A 141 -10.10 -23.14 10.49
CA CYS A 141 -11.50 -23.03 10.91
C CYS A 141 -12.23 -24.35 10.61
N ILE A 142 -13.02 -24.85 11.56
CA ILE A 142 -13.91 -26.00 11.42
C ILE A 142 -15.32 -25.64 11.87
N GLU A 143 -16.34 -26.38 11.45
CA GLU A 143 -17.72 -26.15 11.92
C GLU A 143 -17.83 -26.41 13.43
N VAL A 144 -18.65 -25.62 14.14
CA VAL A 144 -18.83 -25.76 15.60
C VAL A 144 -19.38 -27.14 16.00
N ASP A 145 -20.16 -27.80 15.12
CA ASP A 145 -20.67 -29.16 15.33
C ASP A 145 -19.57 -30.24 15.31
N LYS A 146 -18.35 -29.86 14.94
CA LYS A 146 -17.17 -30.74 14.93
C LYS A 146 -16.31 -30.63 16.17
N ILE A 147 -16.59 -29.68 17.07
CA ILE A 147 -15.93 -29.63 18.37
C ILE A 147 -16.43 -30.81 19.19
N CYS A 148 -15.55 -31.51 19.93
CA CYS A 148 -15.95 -32.58 20.85
C CYS A 148 -16.66 -33.78 20.17
N ASN A 149 -16.43 -34.03 18.89
CA ASN A 149 -17.12 -35.07 18.13
C ASN A 149 -16.36 -36.42 18.09
N HIS A 150 -15.22 -36.52 18.81
CA HIS A 150 -14.31 -37.67 18.85
C HIS A 150 -13.52 -37.90 17.56
N ALA A 151 -13.44 -36.91 16.67
CA ALA A 151 -12.62 -36.93 15.46
C ALA A 151 -11.63 -35.75 15.48
N ASP A 152 -10.43 -35.97 14.94
CA ASP A 152 -9.46 -34.89 14.74
C ASP A 152 -9.79 -34.13 13.46
N ASP A 153 -10.77 -33.23 13.54
CA ASP A 153 -11.15 -32.35 12.45
C ASP A 153 -10.18 -31.17 12.29
N CYS A 154 -9.48 -30.76 13.36
CA CYS A 154 -8.44 -29.73 13.26
C CYS A 154 -7.14 -30.22 12.59
N GLY A 155 -6.81 -31.50 12.69
CA GLY A 155 -5.52 -32.08 12.27
C GLY A 155 -4.38 -31.86 13.29
N ASP A 156 -4.67 -31.16 14.39
CA ASP A 156 -3.79 -30.94 15.54
C ASP A 156 -4.49 -31.32 16.87
N ASN A 157 -5.66 -31.96 16.81
CA ASN A 157 -6.55 -32.33 17.92
C ASN A 157 -7.05 -31.16 18.79
N SER A 158 -6.92 -29.90 18.35
CA SER A 158 -7.37 -28.75 19.15
C SER A 158 -8.87 -28.71 19.41
N ASP A 159 -9.66 -29.37 18.57
CA ASP A 159 -11.11 -29.51 18.64
C ASP A 159 -11.60 -30.51 19.69
N GLU A 160 -10.71 -31.40 20.15
CA GLU A 160 -11.03 -32.44 21.14
C GLU A 160 -10.43 -32.13 22.52
N LEU A 161 -9.72 -31.01 22.67
CA LEU A 161 -9.14 -30.57 23.95
C LEU A 161 -10.19 -29.88 24.82
N GLY A 162 -10.23 -30.24 26.11
CA GLY A 162 -11.12 -29.61 27.09
C GLY A 162 -12.58 -30.06 27.02
N CYS A 163 -12.86 -31.15 26.31
CA CYS A 163 -14.20 -31.71 26.23
C CYS A 163 -14.67 -32.34 27.55
N HIS A 164 -15.81 -31.90 28.08
CA HIS A 164 -16.43 -32.57 29.23
C HIS A 164 -17.07 -33.90 28.79
N THR A 165 -16.59 -35.02 29.32
CA THR A 165 -17.13 -36.38 29.12
C THR A 165 -18.51 -36.63 29.75
N ALA A 166 -19.28 -35.58 30.07
CA ALA A 166 -20.57 -35.65 30.73
C ALA A 166 -21.69 -35.11 29.82
N SER A 167 -22.13 -35.95 28.88
CA SER A 167 -23.44 -36.10 28.20
C SER A 167 -24.57 -35.04 28.30
N ASN A 168 -24.35 -33.75 28.57
CA ASN A 168 -25.39 -32.73 28.55
C ASN A 168 -24.82 -31.33 28.30
N CYS A 169 -24.70 -30.96 27.01
CA CYS A 169 -24.50 -29.58 26.58
C CYS A 169 -25.86 -28.98 26.23
N THR A 170 -26.51 -28.27 27.16
CA THR A 170 -27.80 -27.63 26.87
C THR A 170 -27.74 -26.14 26.57
N VAL A 171 -26.76 -25.35 27.00
CA VAL A 171 -26.68 -23.93 26.58
C VAL A 171 -25.28 -23.37 26.78
N GLY A 172 -24.70 -22.76 25.74
CA GLY A 172 -23.71 -21.69 25.86
C GLY A 172 -22.25 -22.14 25.96
N GLY A 173 -21.43 -21.68 25.01
CA GLY A 173 -20.00 -21.93 24.96
C GLY A 173 -19.22 -21.37 26.16
N CYS A 174 -17.99 -21.85 26.33
CA CYS A 174 -17.00 -21.23 27.19
C CYS A 174 -15.70 -21.01 26.41
N GLU A 175 -15.56 -19.76 25.98
CA GLU A 175 -14.29 -19.05 25.99
C GLU A 175 -13.72 -19.04 27.43
N GLN A 176 -12.45 -19.42 27.56
CA GLN A 176 -11.51 -19.08 28.64
C GLN A 176 -11.71 -19.69 30.04
N THR A 177 -10.60 -20.24 30.55
CA THR A 177 -10.32 -20.42 31.97
C THR A 177 -10.41 -19.07 32.69
N CYS A 178 -11.49 -18.78 33.40
CA CYS A 178 -11.52 -17.68 34.36
C CYS A 178 -10.69 -18.07 35.60
N THR A 179 -9.54 -17.42 35.79
CA THR A 179 -8.83 -17.40 37.07
C THR A 179 -9.38 -16.27 37.94
N ASP A 180 -9.95 -16.63 39.09
CA ASP A 180 -10.35 -15.68 40.14
C ASP A 180 -9.08 -15.00 40.68
N LEU A 181 -8.88 -13.72 40.36
CA LEU A 181 -7.88 -12.89 41.02
C LEU A 181 -8.44 -12.44 42.38
N LYS A 182 -8.12 -13.19 43.43
CA LYS A 182 -8.26 -12.73 44.82
C LYS A 182 -6.97 -12.93 45.61
N ASP A 183 -6.38 -11.77 45.90
CA ASP A 183 -5.34 -11.38 46.88
C ASP A 183 -4.06 -12.23 46.96
#